data_AF-A0A434MWA6-F1
#
_entry.id   AF-A0A434MWA6-F1
#
_cell.length_a   1.000
_cell.length_b   1.000
_cell.length_c   1.000
_cell.angle_alpha   90.00
_cell.angle_beta   90.00
_cell.angle_gamma   90.00
#
_symmetry.space_group_name_H-M   'P 1'
#
loop_
_entity.id
_entity.type
_entity.pdbx_description
1 polymer ?
#
loop_
_entity_poly.entity_id
_entity_poly.type
_entity_poly.pdbx_seq_one_letter_code
_entity_poly.pdbx_strand_id
1 'polypeptide(L)'
;MEQIISADIVDKDNAAREADLKRDYDSLGERLDRRGIAIDAIRDKAEKFAVAIPSWGVGTGGTRFARFPGAGEPRDIFDKIEDCAVIRQLTQATPTVSLHIPWDKADPNRLKQAASRFGLGFDAMNSNTFSDARDQRLSYKFGSLSHADAATRRQAVEHNLECIEIGKTLGSKALTVWIGDGSNFPGQVNFAKAFERYLDAMKEIYTGLPDDWKLFTEHKMYEPAFYSTVVQDWGTNYMIATELGDKAFCLVDLGHHAPNVNIEMIVSRLIQFKKLGGFHFNDSKYGDDDLDAGSIDPYRLFLVFNELVDAELSGAEGFDPAHMLDQSHNVTDPIESLMLSAVEVQRAYAQALLVDRKALEGYQDANDALMATQTLKAAYRTDVEPILAMARLNTGGAIDPVAAYRAAGYRAKVAAERPAVASGGGGIV
;
A
#
# COMPACT_ATOMS: atom_id res chain seq x y z
N MET A 1 -13.61 -21.42 1.24
CA MET A 1 -13.65 -20.00 0.82
C MET A 1 -14.50 -19.93 -0.43
N GLU A 2 -15.42 -18.97 -0.49
CA GLU A 2 -16.22 -18.70 -1.68
C GLU A 2 -15.31 -18.09 -2.76
N GLN A 3 -15.58 -18.42 -4.02
CA GLN A 3 -14.89 -17.88 -5.19
C GLN A 3 -15.88 -17.03 -5.99
N ILE A 4 -15.43 -15.85 -6.43
CA ILE A 4 -16.25 -14.94 -7.24
C ILE A 4 -16.07 -15.23 -8.72
N ILE A 5 -14.83 -15.47 -9.14
CA ILE A 5 -14.51 -15.94 -10.48
C ILE A 5 -14.65 -17.46 -10.48
N SER A 6 -15.35 -18.03 -11.46
CA SER A 6 -15.51 -19.48 -11.55
C SER A 6 -14.15 -20.18 -11.73
N ALA A 7 -13.92 -21.25 -10.96
CA ALA A 7 -12.73 -22.09 -11.10
C ALA A 7 -12.55 -22.60 -12.54
N ASP A 8 -13.63 -23.00 -13.22
CA ASP A 8 -13.56 -23.49 -14.60
C ASP A 8 -12.98 -22.45 -15.58
N ILE A 9 -13.23 -21.16 -15.33
CA ILE A 9 -12.70 -20.08 -16.16
C ILE A 9 -11.20 -19.89 -15.90
N VAL A 10 -10.79 -19.91 -14.63
CA VAL A 10 -9.38 -19.82 -14.24
C VAL A 10 -8.59 -21.02 -14.75
N ASP A 11 -9.11 -22.23 -14.57
CA ASP A 11 -8.47 -23.47 -15.01
C ASP A 11 -8.32 -23.52 -16.53
N LYS A 12 -9.35 -23.08 -17.27
CA LYS A 12 -9.30 -23.00 -18.74
C LYS A 12 -8.27 -21.96 -19.22
N ASP A 13 -8.21 -20.80 -18.57
CA ASP A 13 -7.25 -19.75 -18.90
C ASP A 13 -5.81 -20.18 -18.58
N ASN A 14 -5.62 -20.85 -17.44
CA ASN A 14 -4.33 -21.43 -17.03
C ASN A 14 -3.88 -22.55 -17.98
N ALA A 15 -4.74 -23.50 -18.31
CA ALA A 15 -4.41 -24.61 -19.21
C ALA A 15 -3.95 -24.14 -20.60
N ALA A 16 -4.45 -22.99 -21.06
CA ALA A 16 -4.04 -22.40 -22.32
C ALA A 16 -2.60 -21.81 -22.30
N ARG A 17 -2.03 -21.57 -21.12
CA ARG A 17 -0.72 -20.90 -20.91
C ARG A 17 0.31 -21.78 -20.19
N GLU A 18 -0.13 -22.84 -19.52
CA GLU A 18 0.71 -23.66 -18.64
C GLU A 18 1.94 -24.25 -19.37
N ALA A 19 1.76 -24.69 -20.63
CA ALA A 19 2.86 -25.24 -21.42
C ALA A 19 3.95 -24.20 -21.76
N ASP A 20 3.57 -22.94 -21.92
CA ASP A 20 4.52 -21.84 -22.19
C ASP A 20 5.20 -21.43 -20.88
N LEU A 21 4.40 -21.24 -19.83
CA LEU A 21 4.89 -20.93 -18.49
C LEU A 21 5.92 -21.96 -18.01
N LYS A 22 5.65 -23.26 -18.18
CA LYS A 22 6.59 -24.31 -17.77
C LYS A 22 7.92 -24.21 -18.51
N ARG A 23 7.89 -23.95 -19.82
CA ARG A 23 9.10 -23.77 -20.62
C ARG A 23 9.89 -22.54 -20.18
N ASP A 24 9.21 -21.44 -19.91
CA ASP A 24 9.85 -20.19 -19.47
C ASP A 24 10.40 -20.31 -18.04
N TYR A 25 9.68 -21.00 -17.14
CA TYR A 25 10.12 -21.29 -15.78
C TYR A 25 11.35 -22.21 -15.77
N ASP A 26 11.32 -23.31 -16.52
CA ASP A 26 12.45 -24.24 -16.63
C ASP A 26 13.68 -23.52 -17.21
N SER A 27 13.50 -22.72 -18.28
CA SER A 27 14.58 -21.95 -18.89
C SER A 27 15.17 -20.87 -17.96
N LEU A 28 14.31 -20.17 -17.20
CA LEU A 28 14.77 -19.26 -16.16
C LEU A 28 15.50 -20.00 -15.04
N GLY A 29 14.99 -21.17 -14.64
CA GLY A 29 15.60 -22.05 -13.64
C GLY A 29 17.03 -22.42 -14.00
N GLU A 30 17.27 -22.88 -15.22
CA GLU A 30 18.63 -23.18 -15.71
C GLU A 30 19.55 -21.94 -15.72
N ARG A 31 19.01 -20.76 -16.05
CA ARG A 31 19.79 -19.49 -16.02
C ARG A 31 20.16 -19.08 -14.60
N LEU A 32 19.26 -19.26 -13.65
CA LEU A 32 19.47 -18.96 -12.23
C LEU A 32 20.38 -19.99 -11.57
N ASP A 33 20.29 -21.26 -11.93
CA ASP A 33 21.17 -22.33 -11.43
C ASP A 33 22.63 -22.07 -11.82
N ARG A 34 22.90 -21.59 -13.04
CA ARG A 34 24.24 -21.11 -13.46
C ARG A 34 24.78 -19.93 -12.64
N ARG A 35 23.91 -19.22 -11.92
CA ARG A 35 24.25 -18.15 -10.96
C ARG A 35 24.24 -18.63 -9.50
N GLY A 36 24.01 -19.92 -9.25
CA GLY A 36 23.91 -20.50 -7.91
C GLY A 36 22.61 -20.16 -7.18
N ILE A 37 21.54 -19.81 -7.90
CA ILE A 37 20.25 -19.42 -7.33
C ILE A 37 19.21 -20.51 -7.64
N ALA A 38 18.63 -21.12 -6.60
CA ALA A 38 17.54 -22.08 -6.75
C ALA A 38 16.22 -21.35 -7.02
N ILE A 39 15.67 -21.50 -8.23
CA ILE A 39 14.43 -20.82 -8.65
C ILE A 39 13.25 -21.12 -7.72
N ASP A 40 13.12 -22.37 -7.27
CA ASP A 40 12.03 -22.79 -6.38
C ASP A 40 12.07 -22.06 -5.03
N ALA A 41 13.25 -21.74 -4.50
CA ALA A 41 13.37 -20.97 -3.26
C ALA A 41 12.87 -19.52 -3.43
N ILE A 42 13.04 -18.94 -4.62
CA ILE A 42 12.52 -17.61 -4.94
C ILE A 42 11.01 -17.65 -5.13
N ARG A 43 10.51 -18.67 -5.84
CA ARG A 43 9.06 -18.91 -5.99
C ARG A 43 8.38 -19.07 -4.63
N ASP A 44 8.92 -19.91 -3.74
CA ASP A 44 8.34 -20.16 -2.42
C ASP A 44 8.29 -18.90 -1.54
N LYS A 45 9.24 -17.96 -1.72
CA LYS A 45 9.19 -16.64 -1.08
C LYS A 45 8.13 -15.74 -1.73
N ALA A 46 8.05 -15.72 -3.07
CA ALA A 46 7.04 -14.97 -3.79
C ALA A 46 5.62 -15.42 -3.41
N GLU A 47 5.37 -16.73 -3.30
CA GLU A 47 4.09 -17.32 -2.87
C GLU A 47 3.62 -16.84 -1.49
N LYS A 48 4.55 -16.43 -0.62
CA LYS A 48 4.26 -15.96 0.75
C LYS A 48 4.21 -14.45 0.86
N PHE A 49 4.73 -13.73 -0.13
CA PHE A 49 4.70 -12.27 -0.13
C PHE A 49 3.26 -11.77 -0.25
N ALA A 50 2.92 -10.75 0.55
CA ALA A 50 1.59 -10.18 0.59
C ALA A 50 1.65 -8.65 0.65
N VAL A 51 0.67 -8.02 0.01
CA VAL A 51 0.42 -6.57 0.06
C VAL A 51 -1.08 -6.30 0.23
N ALA A 52 -1.45 -5.41 1.14
CA ALA A 52 -2.85 -5.09 1.41
C ALA A 52 -3.46 -4.23 0.28
N ILE A 53 -4.75 -4.45 -0.01
CA ILE A 53 -5.51 -3.63 -0.97
C ILE A 53 -6.17 -2.46 -0.24
N PRO A 54 -6.08 -1.22 -0.76
CA PRO A 54 -6.86 -0.09 -0.26
C PRO A 54 -8.31 -0.25 -0.69
N SER A 55 -9.23 -0.28 0.28
CA SER A 55 -10.68 -0.28 -0.01
C SER A 55 -11.14 0.96 -0.78
N TRP A 56 -10.42 2.07 -0.72
CA TRP A 56 -10.70 3.26 -1.54
C TRP A 56 -10.22 3.12 -2.99
N GLY A 57 -9.24 2.25 -3.25
CA GLY A 57 -8.69 2.03 -4.58
C GLY A 57 -9.52 1.14 -5.48
N VAL A 58 -10.53 0.41 -4.98
CA VAL A 58 -11.36 -0.50 -5.83
C VAL A 58 -12.52 0.20 -6.55
N GLY A 59 -12.87 1.43 -6.14
CA GLY A 59 -13.74 2.30 -6.92
C GLY A 59 -12.91 3.21 -7.83
N THR A 60 -13.51 3.73 -8.90
CA THR A 60 -12.77 4.67 -9.77
C THR A 60 -12.38 5.92 -8.99
N GLY A 61 -11.11 6.30 -9.11
CA GLY A 61 -10.57 7.50 -8.50
C GLY A 61 -11.10 8.79 -9.12
N GLY A 62 -10.57 9.92 -8.66
CA GLY A 62 -10.84 11.21 -9.28
C GLY A 62 -9.79 12.23 -8.88
N THR A 63 -9.91 13.41 -9.45
CA THR A 63 -9.09 14.57 -9.08
C THR A 63 -9.98 15.66 -8.51
N ARG A 64 -9.38 16.76 -8.03
CA ARG A 64 -10.13 17.98 -7.71
C ARG A 64 -11.00 18.50 -8.86
N PHE A 65 -10.68 18.18 -10.12
CA PHE A 65 -11.42 18.68 -11.28
C PHE A 65 -12.64 17.84 -11.62
N ALA A 66 -12.49 16.53 -11.69
CA ALA A 66 -13.55 15.64 -12.12
C ALA A 66 -13.32 14.19 -11.65
N ARG A 67 -14.41 13.43 -11.66
CA ARG A 67 -14.46 11.98 -11.45
C ARG A 67 -15.25 11.34 -12.59
N PHE A 68 -14.68 10.30 -13.19
CA PHE A 68 -15.24 9.60 -14.36
C PHE A 68 -15.48 8.12 -14.04
N PRO A 69 -16.51 7.79 -13.24
CA PRO A 69 -16.79 6.42 -12.81
C PRO A 69 -16.96 5.47 -14.00
N GLY A 70 -16.44 4.26 -13.84
CA GLY A 70 -16.66 3.17 -14.78
C GLY A 70 -18.04 2.54 -14.60
N ALA A 71 -18.27 1.44 -15.31
CA ALA A 71 -19.46 0.63 -15.11
C ALA A 71 -19.31 -0.25 -13.84
N GLY A 72 -20.40 -0.48 -13.11
CA GLY A 72 -20.38 -1.40 -11.96
C GLY A 72 -19.57 -0.90 -10.76
N GLU A 73 -19.54 0.42 -10.54
CA GLU A 73 -18.92 1.02 -9.35
C GLU A 73 -19.42 0.37 -8.05
N PRO A 74 -18.52 0.07 -7.09
CA PRO A 74 -18.94 -0.44 -5.79
C PRO A 74 -19.69 0.65 -5.01
N ARG A 75 -20.86 0.33 -4.45
CA ARG A 75 -21.73 1.29 -3.76
C ARG A 75 -21.33 1.52 -2.31
N ASP A 76 -20.82 0.47 -1.67
CA ASP A 76 -20.48 0.44 -0.26
C ASP A 76 -19.30 -0.51 -0.01
N ILE A 77 -18.87 -0.61 1.24
CA ILE A 77 -17.77 -1.49 1.65
C ILE A 77 -18.03 -2.97 1.36
N PHE A 78 -19.28 -3.43 1.26
CA PHE A 78 -19.54 -4.84 0.95
C PHE A 78 -19.30 -5.15 -0.53
N ASP A 79 -19.72 -4.26 -1.44
CA ASP A 79 -19.33 -4.36 -2.85
C ASP A 79 -17.80 -4.28 -3.01
N LYS A 80 -17.14 -3.37 -2.27
CA LYS A 80 -15.68 -3.23 -2.29
C LYS A 80 -14.97 -4.51 -1.82
N ILE A 81 -15.47 -5.19 -0.79
CA ILE A 81 -14.92 -6.47 -0.31
C ILE A 81 -15.03 -7.55 -1.38
N GLU A 82 -16.13 -7.60 -2.13
CA GLU A 82 -16.29 -8.53 -3.26
C GLU A 82 -15.29 -8.22 -4.38
N ASP A 83 -15.10 -6.94 -4.72
CA ASP A 83 -14.12 -6.53 -5.72
C ASP A 83 -12.67 -6.86 -5.27
N CYS A 84 -12.33 -6.64 -3.99
CA CYS A 84 -11.05 -7.07 -3.39
C CYS A 84 -10.87 -8.60 -3.44
N ALA A 85 -11.94 -9.36 -3.25
CA ALA A 85 -11.88 -10.82 -3.29
C ALA A 85 -11.54 -11.35 -4.69
N VAL A 86 -11.95 -10.67 -5.76
CA VAL A 86 -11.51 -10.99 -7.14
C VAL A 86 -10.00 -10.81 -7.28
N ILE A 87 -9.45 -9.69 -6.80
CA ILE A 87 -8.01 -9.41 -6.84
C ILE A 87 -7.25 -10.50 -6.08
N ARG A 88 -7.64 -10.77 -4.83
CA ARG A 88 -7.05 -11.86 -4.01
C ARG A 88 -7.14 -13.23 -4.67
N GLN A 89 -8.27 -13.54 -5.31
CA GLN A 89 -8.48 -14.81 -5.97
C GLN A 89 -7.52 -14.98 -7.16
N LEU A 90 -7.34 -13.95 -7.99
CA LEU A 90 -6.56 -14.08 -9.22
C LEU A 90 -5.06 -13.91 -8.99
N THR A 91 -4.64 -13.06 -8.04
CA THR A 91 -3.22 -12.78 -7.77
C THR A 91 -2.61 -13.62 -6.66
N GLN A 92 -3.42 -14.10 -5.70
CA GLN A 92 -2.96 -14.74 -4.46
C GLN A 92 -1.99 -13.88 -3.61
N ALA A 93 -1.79 -12.60 -3.94
CA ALA A 93 -0.81 -11.73 -3.28
C ALA A 93 -1.44 -10.69 -2.33
N THR A 94 -2.77 -10.66 -2.22
CA THR A 94 -3.51 -9.61 -1.50
C THR A 94 -4.50 -10.15 -0.48
N PRO A 95 -4.04 -10.82 0.59
CA PRO A 95 -4.92 -11.48 1.57
C PRO A 95 -5.63 -10.51 2.52
N THR A 96 -5.23 -9.24 2.59
CA THR A 96 -5.78 -8.25 3.53
C THR A 96 -6.28 -6.99 2.81
N VAL A 97 -7.24 -6.31 3.44
CA VAL A 97 -7.80 -5.03 2.97
C VAL A 97 -7.56 -3.94 4.00
N SER A 98 -7.07 -2.78 3.57
CA SER A 98 -6.95 -1.55 4.37
C SER A 98 -8.26 -0.78 4.33
N LEU A 99 -8.87 -0.54 5.50
CA LEU A 99 -10.13 0.20 5.62
C LEU A 99 -9.91 1.66 5.98
N HIS A 100 -10.81 2.53 5.52
CA HIS A 100 -10.76 3.96 5.80
C HIS A 100 -12.05 4.44 6.47
N ILE A 101 -11.95 5.01 7.67
CA ILE A 101 -13.11 5.42 8.48
C ILE A 101 -13.25 6.94 8.46
N PRO A 102 -14.42 7.50 8.08
CA PRO A 102 -15.73 6.84 8.05
C PRO A 102 -16.22 6.32 6.68
N TRP A 103 -15.41 6.35 5.62
CA TRP A 103 -15.85 5.91 4.28
C TRP A 103 -16.40 4.48 4.28
N ASP A 104 -15.76 3.59 5.03
CA ASP A 104 -16.10 2.17 5.10
C ASP A 104 -16.79 1.80 6.42
N LYS A 105 -17.31 2.80 7.16
CA LYS A 105 -17.95 2.57 8.46
C LYS A 105 -19.22 1.74 8.30
N ALA A 106 -19.19 0.54 8.86
CA ALA A 106 -20.32 -0.38 8.96
C ALA A 106 -20.21 -1.18 10.28
N ASP A 107 -21.18 -2.06 10.54
CA ASP A 107 -21.07 -2.99 11.67
C ASP A 107 -19.80 -3.86 11.55
N PRO A 108 -18.85 -3.79 12.51
CA PRO A 108 -17.57 -4.48 12.37
C PRO A 108 -17.69 -6.00 12.33
N ASN A 109 -18.70 -6.59 12.99
CA ASN A 109 -18.92 -8.04 12.94
C ASN A 109 -19.40 -8.48 11.55
N ARG A 110 -20.28 -7.68 10.94
CA ARG A 110 -20.76 -7.92 9.57
C ARG A 110 -19.63 -7.76 8.54
N LEU A 111 -18.73 -6.79 8.70
CA LEU A 111 -17.53 -6.66 7.88
C LEU A 111 -16.63 -7.89 7.97
N LYS A 112 -16.34 -8.33 9.20
CA LYS A 112 -15.56 -9.55 9.46
C LYS A 112 -16.18 -10.79 8.82
N GLN A 113 -17.50 -10.95 8.96
CA GLN A 113 -18.22 -12.06 8.35
C GLN A 113 -18.15 -12.00 6.82
N ALA A 114 -18.35 -10.81 6.22
CA ALA A 114 -18.29 -10.64 4.78
C ALA A 114 -16.91 -10.98 4.19
N ALA A 115 -15.84 -10.45 4.77
CA ALA A 115 -14.47 -10.70 4.31
C ALA A 115 -14.05 -12.17 4.48
N SER A 116 -14.41 -12.81 5.60
CA SER A 116 -14.00 -14.20 5.88
C SER A 116 -14.59 -15.24 4.91
N ARG A 117 -15.73 -14.96 4.25
CA ARG A 117 -16.26 -15.80 3.16
C ARG A 117 -15.24 -16.01 2.06
N PHE A 118 -14.48 -14.97 1.74
CA PHE A 118 -13.48 -14.94 0.67
C PHE A 118 -12.05 -15.17 1.15
N GLY A 119 -11.86 -15.44 2.44
CA GLY A 119 -10.52 -15.56 3.04
C GLY A 119 -9.74 -14.25 3.09
N LEU A 120 -10.44 -13.11 3.14
CA LEU A 120 -9.83 -11.80 3.34
C LEU A 120 -9.73 -11.46 4.83
N GLY A 121 -8.59 -10.92 5.23
CA GLY A 121 -8.38 -10.24 6.52
C GLY A 121 -8.40 -8.73 6.38
N PHE A 122 -8.06 -8.03 7.47
CA PHE A 122 -7.95 -6.57 7.49
C PHE A 122 -6.57 -6.16 7.96
N ASP A 123 -5.97 -5.24 7.21
CA ASP A 123 -4.67 -4.64 7.53
C ASP A 123 -4.84 -3.46 8.50
N ALA A 124 -3.92 -2.50 8.50
CA ALA A 124 -4.03 -1.26 9.27
C ALA A 124 -5.35 -0.52 9.00
N MET A 125 -5.95 0.02 10.06
CA MET A 125 -7.07 0.97 9.96
C MET A 125 -6.55 2.34 9.53
N ASN A 126 -7.33 3.10 8.77
CA ASN A 126 -6.99 4.47 8.35
C ASN A 126 -8.03 5.45 8.88
N SER A 127 -7.59 6.47 9.62
CA SER A 127 -8.48 7.51 10.15
C SER A 127 -8.62 8.67 9.17
N ASN A 128 -9.84 9.17 8.99
CA ASN A 128 -10.11 10.38 8.23
C ASN A 128 -10.39 11.58 9.14
N THR A 129 -9.41 12.46 9.29
CA THR A 129 -9.62 13.80 9.87
C THR A 129 -9.12 14.90 8.94
N PHE A 130 -9.11 14.64 7.64
CA PHE A 130 -8.79 15.59 6.58
C PHE A 130 -10.03 16.04 5.79
N SER A 131 -11.21 15.52 6.16
CA SER A 131 -12.50 15.90 5.58
C SER A 131 -13.59 15.96 6.65
N ASP A 132 -14.65 16.72 6.39
CA ASP A 132 -15.79 16.82 7.31
C ASP A 132 -16.86 15.77 6.95
N ALA A 133 -17.27 14.97 7.94
CA ALA A 133 -18.44 14.11 7.80
C ALA A 133 -19.76 14.91 7.91
N ARG A 134 -20.85 14.39 7.34
CA ARG A 134 -22.16 15.09 7.23
C ARG A 134 -22.68 15.68 8.55
N ASP A 135 -22.51 14.95 9.66
CA ASP A 135 -23.03 15.33 10.98
C ASP A 135 -21.92 15.72 11.96
N GLN A 136 -20.74 16.05 11.46
CA GLN A 136 -19.58 16.44 12.26
C GLN A 136 -19.82 17.80 12.93
N ARG A 137 -19.49 17.91 14.22
CA ARG A 137 -19.74 19.13 15.01
C ARG A 137 -18.73 20.24 14.71
N LEU A 138 -17.46 19.87 14.65
CA LEU A 138 -16.34 20.80 14.47
C LEU A 138 -15.60 20.46 13.17
N SER A 139 -15.49 21.43 12.28
CA SER A 139 -14.81 21.27 10.99
C SER A 139 -13.30 21.09 11.15
N TYR A 140 -12.69 20.31 10.26
CA TYR A 140 -11.23 20.12 10.13
C TYR A 140 -10.58 21.07 9.11
N LYS A 141 -11.31 22.08 8.61
CA LYS A 141 -10.83 23.03 7.60
C LYS A 141 -9.48 23.68 7.91
N PHE A 142 -9.15 23.92 9.18
CA PHE A 142 -7.88 24.53 9.62
C PHE A 142 -6.97 23.55 10.36
N GLY A 143 -7.12 22.25 10.05
CA GLY A 143 -6.46 21.15 10.72
C GLY A 143 -7.38 20.40 11.68
N SER A 144 -6.89 19.25 12.11
CA SER A 144 -7.52 18.31 13.01
C SER A 144 -6.71 18.15 14.30
N LEU A 145 -5.75 17.23 14.32
CA LEU A 145 -4.94 16.91 15.49
C LEU A 145 -3.98 18.04 15.91
N SER A 146 -3.62 18.93 14.99
CA SER A 146 -2.81 20.13 15.27
C SER A 146 -3.64 21.42 15.40
N HIS A 147 -4.97 21.33 15.30
CA HIS A 147 -5.87 22.47 15.28
C HIS A 147 -5.72 23.35 16.53
N ALA A 148 -5.86 24.67 16.39
CA ALA A 148 -5.68 25.61 17.51
C ALA A 148 -6.77 25.44 18.59
N ASP A 149 -8.02 25.24 18.18
CA ASP A 149 -9.12 24.92 19.10
C ASP A 149 -8.98 23.51 19.69
N ALA A 150 -9.09 23.43 21.02
CA ALA A 150 -8.91 22.19 21.77
C ALA A 150 -10.08 21.23 21.61
N ALA A 151 -11.30 21.72 21.34
CA ALA A 151 -12.43 20.83 21.12
C ALA A 151 -12.32 20.10 19.77
N THR A 152 -11.83 20.77 18.72
CA THR A 152 -11.54 20.12 17.43
C THR A 152 -10.49 19.01 17.58
N ARG A 153 -9.41 19.25 18.34
CA ARG A 153 -8.40 18.23 18.60
C ARG A 153 -8.98 17.02 19.33
N ARG A 154 -9.78 17.24 20.39
CA ARG A 154 -10.47 16.15 21.11
C ARG A 154 -11.37 15.33 20.19
N GLN A 155 -12.15 15.98 19.32
CA GLN A 155 -12.99 15.27 18.34
C GLN A 155 -12.14 14.39 17.39
N ALA A 156 -10.98 14.89 16.93
CA ALA A 156 -10.08 14.11 16.09
C ALA A 156 -9.42 12.93 16.84
N VAL A 157 -9.05 13.11 18.11
CA VAL A 157 -8.56 12.03 18.98
C VAL A 157 -9.64 10.96 19.19
N GLU A 158 -10.86 11.37 19.53
CA GLU A 158 -12.01 10.47 19.71
C GLU A 158 -12.29 9.64 18.44
N HIS A 159 -12.19 10.25 17.25
CA HIS A 159 -12.33 9.55 15.97
C HIS A 159 -11.24 8.49 15.75
N ASN A 160 -9.99 8.80 16.09
CA ASN A 160 -8.89 7.83 15.99
C ASN A 160 -9.06 6.66 16.96
N LEU A 161 -9.54 6.92 18.19
CA LEU A 161 -9.88 5.88 19.15
C LEU A 161 -11.05 5.01 18.67
N GLU A 162 -12.06 5.59 17.99
CA GLU A 162 -13.12 4.81 17.33
C GLU A 162 -12.55 3.86 16.26
N CYS A 163 -11.59 4.33 15.45
CA CYS A 163 -10.92 3.50 14.44
C CYS A 163 -10.22 2.29 15.08
N ILE A 164 -9.56 2.49 16.23
CA ILE A 164 -8.94 1.41 17.00
C ILE A 164 -9.98 0.39 17.47
N GLU A 165 -11.12 0.84 18.03
CA GLU A 165 -12.18 -0.07 18.50
C GLU A 165 -12.82 -0.89 17.36
N ILE A 166 -13.02 -0.27 16.19
CA ILE A 166 -13.47 -0.98 14.99
C ILE A 166 -12.42 -2.03 14.60
N GLY A 167 -11.15 -1.63 14.46
CA GLY A 167 -10.07 -2.51 14.06
C GLY A 167 -9.85 -3.68 15.01
N LYS A 168 -10.01 -3.50 16.33
CA LYS A 168 -9.96 -4.58 17.33
C LYS A 168 -10.98 -5.68 17.03
N THR A 169 -12.18 -5.31 16.62
CA THR A 169 -13.22 -6.29 16.26
C THR A 169 -12.86 -7.03 14.96
N LEU A 170 -12.33 -6.30 13.97
CA LEU A 170 -11.93 -6.82 12.67
C LEU A 170 -10.69 -7.72 12.73
N GLY A 171 -9.86 -7.57 13.77
CA GLY A 171 -8.59 -8.27 13.91
C GLY A 171 -7.40 -7.51 13.32
N SER A 172 -7.57 -6.22 12.99
CA SER A 172 -6.47 -5.33 12.64
C SER A 172 -5.48 -5.20 13.82
N LYS A 173 -4.25 -4.84 13.50
CA LYS A 173 -3.12 -4.68 14.44
C LYS A 173 -2.41 -3.35 14.30
N ALA A 174 -2.97 -2.41 13.54
CA ALA A 174 -2.38 -1.09 13.41
C ALA A 174 -3.40 -0.01 13.09
N LEU A 175 -3.04 1.23 13.43
CA LEU A 175 -3.70 2.45 12.99
C LEU A 175 -2.71 3.29 12.18
N THR A 176 -3.05 3.63 10.95
CA THR A 176 -2.38 4.66 10.14
C THR A 176 -3.09 5.99 10.32
N VAL A 177 -2.30 7.02 10.62
CA VAL A 177 -2.73 8.42 10.76
C VAL A 177 -2.03 9.26 9.72
N TRP A 178 -2.77 9.61 8.68
CA TRP A 178 -2.46 10.68 7.74
C TRP A 178 -3.46 11.83 7.94
N ILE A 179 -2.95 13.06 7.96
CA ILE A 179 -3.78 14.26 8.09
C ILE A 179 -3.30 15.35 7.14
N GLY A 180 -4.23 16.19 6.69
CA GLY A 180 -3.94 17.35 5.85
C GLY A 180 -3.55 18.61 6.63
N ASP A 181 -3.23 18.47 7.92
CA ASP A 181 -2.94 19.58 8.82
C ASP A 181 -1.72 20.38 8.36
N GLY A 182 -1.91 21.68 8.20
CA GLY A 182 -0.88 22.56 7.70
C GLY A 182 -1.38 23.98 7.51
N SER A 183 -0.75 24.70 6.57
CA SER A 183 -1.14 26.04 6.22
C SER A 183 -0.89 26.33 4.74
N ASN A 184 -1.64 27.30 4.23
CA ASN A 184 -1.56 27.78 2.84
C ASN A 184 -0.89 29.16 2.71
N PHE A 185 -0.52 29.80 3.83
CA PHE A 185 0.07 31.14 3.82
C PHE A 185 1.13 31.31 4.91
N PRO A 186 2.24 32.04 4.62
CA PRO A 186 3.18 32.49 5.64
C PRO A 186 2.49 33.23 6.79
N GLY A 187 2.81 32.86 8.03
CA GLY A 187 2.26 33.47 9.24
C GLY A 187 0.89 32.93 9.69
N GLN A 188 0.22 32.09 8.90
CA GLN A 188 -1.08 31.50 9.28
C GLN A 188 -0.96 30.58 10.49
N VAL A 189 0.10 29.77 10.55
CA VAL A 189 0.40 28.87 11.67
C VAL A 189 1.78 29.17 12.22
N ASN A 190 1.94 29.01 13.53
CA ASN A 190 3.26 28.89 14.14
C ASN A 190 3.66 27.41 14.10
N PHE A 191 4.73 27.08 13.38
CA PHE A 191 5.14 25.70 13.11
C PHE A 191 5.38 24.90 14.39
N ALA A 192 6.15 25.47 15.33
CA ALA A 192 6.44 24.81 16.61
C ALA A 192 5.18 24.53 17.42
N LYS A 193 4.29 25.52 17.58
CA LYS A 193 3.04 25.34 18.34
C LYS A 193 2.07 24.37 17.66
N ALA A 194 2.06 24.29 16.33
CA ALA A 194 1.24 23.32 15.60
C ALA A 194 1.75 21.90 15.84
N PHE A 195 3.06 21.71 15.78
CA PHE A 195 3.70 20.43 16.06
C PHE A 195 3.55 19.99 17.53
N GLU A 196 3.70 20.91 18.49
CA GLU A 196 3.40 20.64 19.92
C GLU A 196 1.99 20.10 20.11
N ARG A 197 0.98 20.76 19.51
CA ARG A 197 -0.42 20.32 19.58
C ARG A 197 -0.64 18.96 18.94
N TYR A 198 0.01 18.70 17.81
CA TYR A 198 -0.03 17.41 17.15
C TYR A 198 0.53 16.31 18.05
N LEU A 199 1.71 16.53 18.65
CA LEU A 199 2.33 15.57 19.57
C LEU A 199 1.44 15.30 20.79
N ASP A 200 0.84 16.34 21.38
CA ASP A 200 -0.09 16.18 22.51
C ASP A 200 -1.29 15.30 22.13
N ALA A 201 -1.92 15.57 20.97
CA ALA A 201 -3.05 14.79 20.49
C ALA A 201 -2.67 13.33 20.15
N MET A 202 -1.51 13.13 19.51
CA MET A 202 -1.03 11.78 19.18
C MET A 202 -0.65 10.98 20.44
N LYS A 203 -0.18 11.61 21.52
CA LYS A 203 0.06 10.94 22.81
C LYS A 203 -1.24 10.40 23.43
N GLU A 204 -2.34 11.13 23.28
CA GLU A 204 -3.66 10.65 23.71
C GLU A 204 -4.09 9.41 22.91
N ILE A 205 -3.93 9.43 21.57
CA ILE A 205 -4.22 8.27 20.71
C ILE A 205 -3.31 7.09 21.07
N TYR A 206 -2.02 7.34 21.25
CA TYR A 206 -1.01 6.33 21.60
C TYR A 206 -1.37 5.60 22.90
N THR A 207 -1.89 6.34 23.89
CA THR A 207 -2.35 5.78 25.18
C THR A 207 -3.53 4.80 25.00
N GLY A 208 -4.33 4.98 23.95
CA GLY A 208 -5.45 4.09 23.62
C GLY A 208 -5.07 2.84 22.80
N LEU A 209 -3.81 2.70 22.36
CA LEU A 209 -3.38 1.55 21.57
C LEU A 209 -3.32 0.27 22.43
N PRO A 210 -3.85 -0.86 21.94
CA PRO A 210 -3.55 -2.18 22.49
C PRO A 210 -2.04 -2.48 22.52
N ASP A 211 -1.62 -3.43 23.36
CA ASP A 211 -0.20 -3.77 23.52
C ASP A 211 0.43 -4.38 22.27
N ASP A 212 -0.36 -5.12 21.49
CA ASP A 212 0.05 -5.80 20.26
C ASP A 212 -0.26 -4.98 19.00
N TRP A 213 -0.51 -3.67 19.15
CA TRP A 213 -0.78 -2.76 18.04
C TRP A 213 0.41 -1.86 17.71
N LYS A 214 0.52 -1.50 16.43
CA LYS A 214 1.40 -0.43 15.95
C LYS A 214 0.59 0.83 15.62
N LEU A 215 1.21 1.99 15.76
CA LEU A 215 0.71 3.28 15.27
C LEU A 215 1.65 3.78 14.19
N PHE A 216 1.10 4.00 13.01
CA PHE A 216 1.82 4.50 11.87
C PHE A 216 1.46 5.96 11.66
N THR A 217 2.47 6.82 11.62
CA THR A 217 2.30 8.21 11.19
C THR A 217 2.84 8.36 9.78
N GLU A 218 2.04 8.95 8.92
CA GLU A 218 2.36 9.09 7.51
C GLU A 218 2.70 10.53 7.19
N HIS A 219 3.86 10.72 6.57
CA HIS A 219 4.36 12.05 6.22
C HIS A 219 4.03 12.39 4.79
N LYS A 220 3.80 13.68 4.52
CA LYS A 220 3.51 14.18 3.18
C LYS A 220 3.98 15.61 3.00
N MET A 221 4.77 15.85 1.96
CA MET A 221 5.37 17.16 1.71
C MET A 221 4.33 18.30 1.61
N TYR A 222 3.26 18.08 0.85
CA TYR A 222 2.20 19.07 0.59
C TYR A 222 0.91 18.36 0.15
N GLU A 223 -0.16 19.14 -0.02
CA GLU A 223 -1.52 18.69 -0.36
C GLU A 223 -2.21 17.93 0.79
N PRO A 224 -3.31 18.47 1.34
CA PRO A 224 -4.05 19.68 0.94
C PRO A 224 -3.43 21.01 1.40
N ALA A 225 -2.39 21.00 2.23
CA ALA A 225 -1.68 22.21 2.64
C ALA A 225 -0.60 22.59 1.61
N PHE A 226 -0.61 23.85 1.15
CA PHE A 226 0.22 24.30 0.01
C PHE A 226 1.35 25.26 0.37
N TYR A 227 1.57 25.54 1.66
CA TYR A 227 2.72 26.31 2.14
C TYR A 227 3.54 25.53 3.18
N SER A 228 2.90 24.93 4.18
CA SER A 228 3.55 24.08 5.18
C SER A 228 2.64 22.94 5.60
N THR A 229 3.14 21.73 5.73
CA THR A 229 2.44 20.59 6.35
C THR A 229 3.04 20.31 7.73
N VAL A 230 2.24 19.88 8.71
CA VAL A 230 2.74 19.58 10.07
C VAL A 230 3.67 18.36 10.07
N VAL A 231 3.33 17.33 9.30
CA VAL A 231 4.12 16.09 9.16
C VAL A 231 4.70 16.03 7.73
N GLN A 232 5.61 16.95 7.42
CA GLN A 232 6.00 17.23 6.03
C GLN A 232 7.01 16.24 5.43
N ASP A 233 7.83 15.59 6.26
CA ASP A 233 8.89 14.69 5.79
C ASP A 233 9.20 13.59 6.81
N TRP A 234 10.03 12.63 6.39
CA TRP A 234 10.48 11.52 7.22
C TRP A 234 11.24 11.97 8.47
N GLY A 235 11.86 13.16 8.47
CA GLY A 235 12.58 13.71 9.62
C GLY A 235 11.61 14.11 10.74
N THR A 236 10.55 14.84 10.40
CA THR A 236 9.44 15.08 11.34
C THR A 236 8.78 13.77 11.76
N ASN A 237 8.57 12.86 10.82
CA ASN A 237 7.95 11.57 11.12
C ASN A 237 8.77 10.76 12.14
N TYR A 238 10.09 10.74 11.98
CA TYR A 238 11.01 10.10 12.92
C TYR A 238 10.97 10.74 14.31
N MET A 239 10.90 12.08 14.39
CA MET A 239 10.73 12.79 15.66
C MET A 239 9.43 12.38 16.36
N ILE A 240 8.33 12.27 15.62
CA ILE A 240 7.04 11.81 16.16
C ILE A 240 7.15 10.38 16.69
N ALA A 241 7.61 9.45 15.86
CA ALA A 241 7.70 8.04 16.23
C ALA A 241 8.62 7.81 17.44
N THR A 242 9.68 8.62 17.58
CA THR A 242 10.58 8.58 18.73
C THR A 242 9.94 9.16 20.00
N GLU A 243 9.23 10.29 19.88
CA GLU A 243 8.58 10.98 21.01
C GLU A 243 7.37 10.20 21.56
N LEU A 244 6.64 9.47 20.70
CA LEU A 244 5.47 8.70 21.12
C LEU A 244 5.82 7.39 21.84
N GLY A 245 6.84 6.67 21.35
CA GLY A 245 7.34 5.45 21.97
C GLY A 245 7.44 4.24 21.04
N ASP A 246 7.64 3.06 21.63
CA ASP A 246 8.03 1.84 20.90
C ASP A 246 6.96 1.29 19.96
N LYS A 247 5.67 1.59 20.19
CA LYS A 247 4.57 1.19 19.28
C LYS A 247 4.38 2.14 18.10
N ALA A 248 5.09 3.27 18.07
CA ALA A 248 4.96 4.27 17.01
C ALA A 248 6.08 4.14 15.97
N PHE A 249 5.67 4.12 14.70
CA PHE A 249 6.54 3.95 13.54
C PHE A 249 6.16 4.91 12.42
N CYS A 250 7.09 5.11 11.49
CA CYS A 250 6.89 5.91 10.29
C CYS A 250 6.32 5.04 9.17
N LEU A 251 5.29 5.53 8.49
CA LEU A 251 4.84 4.99 7.20
C LEU A 251 5.45 5.82 6.06
N VAL A 252 5.91 5.12 5.03
CA VAL A 252 6.52 5.71 3.83
C VAL A 252 5.58 5.48 2.64
N ASP A 253 4.99 6.56 2.14
CA ASP A 253 4.31 6.58 0.86
C ASP A 253 5.28 7.05 -0.24
N LEU A 254 5.34 6.34 -1.37
CA LEU A 254 6.30 6.64 -2.43
C LEU A 254 6.05 7.99 -3.13
N GLY A 255 4.81 8.46 -3.22
CA GLY A 255 4.39 9.72 -3.83
C GLY A 255 4.60 10.97 -2.96
N HIS A 256 4.84 10.79 -1.67
CA HIS A 256 4.79 11.86 -0.66
C HIS A 256 6.06 12.69 -0.48
N HIS A 257 7.05 12.54 -1.36
CA HIS A 257 8.38 13.12 -1.23
C HIS A 257 8.60 14.33 -2.16
N ALA A 258 9.56 15.18 -1.80
CA ALA A 258 10.00 16.25 -2.69
C ALA A 258 10.64 15.70 -3.97
N PRO A 259 10.65 16.48 -5.07
CA PRO A 259 11.28 16.05 -6.32
C PRO A 259 12.74 15.61 -6.14
N ASN A 260 13.09 14.47 -6.73
CA ASN A 260 14.44 13.87 -6.72
C ASN A 260 14.95 13.38 -5.35
N VAL A 261 14.09 13.28 -4.33
CA VAL A 261 14.45 12.63 -3.06
C VAL A 261 14.85 11.17 -3.33
N ASN A 262 15.95 10.74 -2.73
CA ASN A 262 16.33 9.33 -2.70
C ASN A 262 15.50 8.64 -1.60
N ILE A 263 14.44 7.94 -2.01
CA ILE A 263 13.45 7.33 -1.10
C ILE A 263 14.03 6.07 -0.45
N GLU A 264 14.76 5.25 -1.21
CA GLU A 264 15.41 4.04 -0.72
C GLU A 264 16.43 4.34 0.41
N MET A 265 17.08 5.51 0.42
CA MET A 265 17.90 5.95 1.55
C MET A 265 17.06 6.27 2.78
N ILE A 266 15.87 6.87 2.63
CA ILE A 266 14.94 7.11 3.75
C ILE A 266 14.53 5.78 4.37
N VAL A 267 14.17 4.80 3.53
CA VAL A 267 13.85 3.43 3.96
C VAL A 267 15.01 2.83 4.76
N SER A 268 16.22 2.88 4.21
CA SER A 268 17.45 2.41 4.87
C SER A 268 17.66 3.06 6.25
N ARG A 269 17.43 4.37 6.38
CA ARG A 269 17.53 5.09 7.67
C ARG A 269 16.45 4.66 8.65
N LEU A 270 15.20 4.55 8.21
CA LEU A 270 14.11 4.13 9.09
C LEU A 270 14.29 2.69 9.58
N ILE A 271 14.86 1.80 8.76
CA ILE A 271 15.27 0.45 9.17
C ILE A 271 16.37 0.54 10.23
N GLN A 272 17.45 1.29 9.94
CA GLN A 272 18.60 1.44 10.84
C GLN A 272 18.18 1.91 12.25
N PHE A 273 17.21 2.82 12.32
CA PHE A 273 16.70 3.35 13.58
C PHE A 273 15.42 2.66 14.08
N LYS A 274 15.04 1.51 13.49
CA LYS A 274 13.91 0.66 13.91
C LYS A 274 12.57 1.39 13.94
N LYS A 275 12.39 2.36 13.05
CA LYS A 275 11.18 3.19 12.92
C LYS A 275 10.48 3.04 11.56
N LEU A 276 10.86 2.06 10.73
CA LEU A 276 10.09 1.70 9.55
C LEU A 276 8.87 0.86 9.95
N GLY A 277 7.68 1.43 9.83
CA GLY A 277 6.42 0.76 10.17
C GLY A 277 5.80 0.02 8.98
N GLY A 278 5.87 0.63 7.80
CA GLY A 278 5.33 0.06 6.58
C GLY A 278 5.37 1.01 5.39
N PHE A 279 4.72 0.58 4.32
CA PHE A 279 4.69 1.26 3.03
C PHE A 279 3.28 1.44 2.50
N HIS A 280 3.07 2.60 1.88
CA HIS A 280 2.05 2.81 0.87
C HIS A 280 2.74 2.81 -0.50
N PHE A 281 2.46 1.78 -1.29
CA PHE A 281 3.02 1.60 -2.62
C PHE A 281 2.11 2.21 -3.68
N ASN A 282 2.72 3.03 -4.52
CA ASN A 282 2.19 3.62 -5.74
C ASN A 282 3.36 3.99 -6.66
N ASP A 283 3.06 4.67 -7.75
CA ASP A 283 4.08 5.35 -8.54
C ASP A 283 3.66 6.78 -8.89
N SER A 284 4.64 7.57 -9.29
CA SER A 284 4.44 8.99 -9.53
C SER A 284 5.54 9.60 -10.39
N LYS A 285 5.20 10.72 -11.02
CA LYS A 285 6.11 11.52 -11.84
C LYS A 285 6.23 12.97 -11.37
N TYR A 286 5.14 13.58 -10.89
CA TYR A 286 5.10 15.01 -10.59
C TYR A 286 4.93 15.30 -9.10
N GLY A 287 3.94 14.69 -8.47
CA GLY A 287 3.70 14.82 -7.04
C GLY A 287 3.13 13.52 -6.50
N ASP A 288 2.09 13.64 -5.68
CA ASP A 288 1.32 12.51 -5.23
C ASP A 288 0.30 12.10 -6.31
N ASP A 289 0.79 11.42 -7.34
CA ASP A 289 0.00 11.11 -8.53
C ASP A 289 -0.88 9.84 -8.35
N ASP A 290 -0.61 9.05 -7.31
CA ASP A 290 -1.32 7.80 -6.94
C ASP A 290 -1.46 6.76 -8.07
N LEU A 291 -0.43 6.62 -8.92
CA LEU A 291 -0.46 5.73 -10.08
C LEU A 291 -0.14 4.28 -9.72
N ASP A 292 -0.44 3.38 -10.65
CA ASP A 292 -0.07 1.96 -10.60
C ASP A 292 1.39 1.76 -10.23
N ALA A 293 1.67 0.97 -9.18
CA ALA A 293 3.01 0.74 -8.67
C ALA A 293 3.95 0.22 -9.76
N GLY A 294 5.11 0.87 -9.93
CA GLY A 294 6.13 0.50 -10.93
C GLY A 294 5.79 0.87 -12.37
N SER A 295 4.67 1.57 -12.63
CA SER A 295 4.27 1.97 -13.98
C SER A 295 5.11 3.12 -14.58
N ILE A 296 5.82 3.88 -13.76
CA ILE A 296 6.63 5.04 -14.15
C ILE A 296 8.12 4.79 -13.90
N ASP A 297 8.49 4.42 -12.67
CA ASP A 297 9.86 4.14 -12.26
C ASP A 297 9.98 2.76 -11.57
N PRO A 298 9.90 1.67 -12.35
CA PRO A 298 10.04 0.31 -11.81
C PRO A 298 11.41 0.06 -11.18
N TYR A 299 12.45 0.81 -11.57
CA TYR A 299 13.77 0.65 -10.97
C TYR A 299 13.82 1.25 -9.56
N ARG A 300 13.15 2.38 -9.31
CA ARG A 300 12.98 2.92 -7.95
C ARG A 300 12.27 1.93 -7.03
N LEU A 301 11.18 1.29 -7.50
CA LEU A 301 10.49 0.27 -6.72
C LEU A 301 11.43 -0.91 -6.38
N PHE A 302 12.21 -1.39 -7.35
CA PHE A 302 13.26 -2.39 -7.11
C PHE A 302 14.31 -1.92 -6.08
N LEU A 303 14.76 -0.66 -6.14
CA LEU A 303 15.76 -0.13 -5.19
C LEU A 303 15.20 -0.02 -3.77
N VAL A 304 13.92 0.30 -3.59
CA VAL A 304 13.25 0.22 -2.29
C VAL A 304 13.28 -1.23 -1.77
N PHE A 305 12.88 -2.20 -2.59
CA PHE A 305 12.93 -3.61 -2.21
C PHE A 305 14.35 -4.14 -2.01
N ASN A 306 15.37 -3.55 -2.66
CA ASN A 306 16.76 -3.91 -2.42
C ASN A 306 17.14 -3.72 -0.95
N GLU A 307 16.74 -2.59 -0.34
CA GLU A 307 16.98 -2.31 1.08
C GLU A 307 16.15 -3.22 2.00
N LEU A 308 14.89 -3.51 1.62
CA LEU A 308 14.03 -4.40 2.40
C LEU A 308 14.56 -5.83 2.45
N VAL A 309 15.00 -6.37 1.31
CA VAL A 309 15.61 -7.70 1.25
C VAL A 309 16.97 -7.71 1.95
N ASP A 310 17.74 -6.62 1.90
CA ASP A 310 18.99 -6.52 2.65
C ASP A 310 18.75 -6.64 4.16
N ALA A 311 17.75 -5.93 4.66
CA ALA A 311 17.33 -5.97 6.06
C ALA A 311 16.77 -7.35 6.47
N GLU A 312 15.96 -7.99 5.60
CA GLU A 312 15.45 -9.36 5.82
C GLU A 312 16.61 -10.36 5.97
N LEU A 313 17.57 -10.33 5.04
CA LEU A 313 18.66 -11.32 4.98
C LEU A 313 19.72 -11.10 6.05
N SER A 314 19.97 -9.85 6.45
CA SER A 314 20.87 -9.51 7.56
C SER A 314 20.25 -9.74 8.94
N GLY A 315 18.93 -10.00 9.01
CA GLY A 315 18.22 -10.19 10.27
C GLY A 315 18.11 -8.91 11.08
N ALA A 316 17.82 -7.79 10.41
CA ALA A 316 17.69 -6.49 11.05
C ALA A 316 16.67 -6.53 12.22
N GLU A 317 17.08 -6.02 13.38
CA GLU A 317 16.29 -6.10 14.61
C GLU A 317 14.98 -5.31 14.49
N GLY A 318 13.85 -5.94 14.81
CA GLY A 318 12.53 -5.31 14.74
C GLY A 318 12.02 -5.08 13.32
N PHE A 319 12.65 -5.69 12.30
CA PHE A 319 12.23 -5.57 10.91
C PHE A 319 10.98 -6.42 10.62
N ASP A 320 9.84 -5.75 10.61
CA ASP A 320 8.53 -6.30 10.27
C ASP A 320 7.65 -5.19 9.68
N PRO A 321 8.03 -4.63 8.51
CA PRO A 321 7.25 -3.58 7.87
C PRO A 321 5.98 -4.17 7.27
N ALA A 322 4.88 -3.44 7.41
CA ALA A 322 3.63 -3.80 6.75
C ALA A 322 3.59 -3.21 5.32
N HIS A 323 2.95 -3.91 4.38
CA HIS A 323 2.94 -3.54 2.96
C HIS A 323 1.50 -3.28 2.51
N MET A 324 1.19 -2.07 2.04
CA MET A 324 -0.12 -1.73 1.47
C MET A 324 0.05 -1.01 0.14
N LEU A 325 -0.91 -1.17 -0.77
CA LEU A 325 -1.05 -0.24 -1.89
C LEU A 325 -1.83 1.00 -1.42
N ASP A 326 -1.52 2.16 -1.95
CA ASP A 326 -2.33 3.38 -1.81
C ASP A 326 -2.36 4.11 -3.15
N GLN A 327 -3.46 3.96 -3.89
CA GLN A 327 -3.53 4.30 -5.31
C GLN A 327 -4.93 4.79 -5.72
N SER A 328 -4.99 5.55 -6.81
CA SER A 328 -6.20 6.16 -7.36
C SER A 328 -6.35 5.89 -8.86
N HIS A 329 -7.26 4.98 -9.20
CA HIS A 329 -7.43 4.48 -10.57
C HIS A 329 -8.41 5.33 -11.36
N ASN A 330 -7.90 6.38 -11.99
CA ASN A 330 -8.72 7.43 -12.63
C ASN A 330 -9.19 7.08 -14.04
N VAL A 331 -8.44 6.24 -14.77
CA VAL A 331 -8.62 6.01 -16.23
C VAL A 331 -8.51 4.53 -16.63
N THR A 332 -8.62 3.63 -15.66
CA THR A 332 -8.51 2.18 -15.83
C THR A 332 -9.65 1.48 -15.06
N ASP A 333 -9.86 0.18 -15.31
CA ASP A 333 -10.63 -0.65 -14.39
C ASP A 333 -9.81 -0.80 -13.09
N PRO A 334 -10.32 -0.33 -11.93
CA PRO A 334 -9.55 -0.37 -10.69
C PRO A 334 -9.10 -1.77 -10.27
N ILE A 335 -9.87 -2.82 -10.61
CA ILE A 335 -9.53 -4.21 -10.28
C ILE A 335 -8.33 -4.66 -11.11
N GLU A 336 -8.27 -4.29 -12.39
CA GLU A 336 -7.12 -4.62 -13.24
C GLU A 336 -5.85 -3.92 -12.78
N SER A 337 -5.93 -2.62 -12.48
CA SER A 337 -4.78 -1.84 -12.00
C SER A 337 -4.25 -2.33 -10.65
N LEU A 338 -5.14 -2.67 -9.70
CA LEU A 338 -4.71 -3.24 -8.42
C LEU A 338 -4.07 -4.62 -8.56
N MET A 339 -4.58 -5.47 -9.46
CA MET A 339 -3.93 -6.76 -9.75
C MET A 339 -2.53 -6.56 -10.31
N LEU A 340 -2.36 -5.67 -11.30
CA LEU A 340 -1.06 -5.39 -11.90
C LEU A 340 -0.10 -4.77 -10.88
N SER A 341 -0.56 -3.82 -10.08
CA SER A 341 0.26 -3.15 -9.06
C SER A 341 0.74 -4.13 -7.99
N ALA A 342 -0.14 -5.02 -7.50
CA ALA A 342 0.27 -6.07 -6.56
C ALA A 342 1.32 -7.01 -7.18
N VAL A 343 1.18 -7.36 -8.45
CA VAL A 343 2.17 -8.18 -9.19
C VAL A 343 3.50 -7.44 -9.37
N GLU A 344 3.49 -6.13 -9.64
CA GLU A 344 4.72 -5.33 -9.77
C GLU A 344 5.47 -5.14 -8.44
N VAL A 345 4.75 -4.96 -7.33
CA VAL A 345 5.36 -4.98 -5.98
C VAL A 345 6.01 -6.34 -5.71
N GLN A 346 5.32 -7.44 -6.01
CA GLN A 346 5.88 -8.80 -5.90
C GLN A 346 7.06 -9.03 -6.85
N ARG A 347 7.05 -8.42 -8.05
CA ARG A 347 8.14 -8.47 -9.04
C ARG A 347 9.39 -7.82 -8.49
N ALA A 348 9.28 -6.61 -7.95
CA ALA A 348 10.40 -5.90 -7.36
C ALA A 348 11.01 -6.67 -6.18
N TYR A 349 10.16 -7.27 -5.32
CA TYR A 349 10.59 -8.18 -4.26
C TYR A 349 11.37 -9.39 -4.82
N ALA A 350 10.80 -10.11 -5.79
CA ALA A 350 11.43 -11.27 -6.39
C ALA A 350 12.77 -10.93 -7.05
N GLN A 351 12.87 -9.80 -7.76
CA GLN A 351 14.13 -9.32 -8.32
C GLN A 351 15.15 -8.99 -7.23
N ALA A 352 14.75 -8.33 -6.15
CA ALA A 352 15.64 -7.99 -5.03
C ALA A 352 16.23 -9.23 -4.31
N LEU A 353 15.48 -10.36 -4.31
CA LEU A 353 15.98 -11.65 -3.83
C LEU A 353 17.07 -12.26 -4.73
N LEU A 354 17.18 -11.83 -6.00
CA LEU A 354 18.19 -12.34 -6.95
C LEU A 354 19.54 -11.61 -6.87
N VAL A 355 19.66 -10.60 -6.01
CA VAL A 355 20.90 -9.84 -5.80
C VAL A 355 21.94 -10.72 -5.12
N ASP A 356 23.13 -10.84 -5.72
CA ASP A 356 24.27 -11.48 -5.08
C ASP A 356 24.84 -10.55 -3.99
N ARG A 357 24.37 -10.76 -2.75
CA ARG A 357 24.71 -9.92 -1.60
C ARG A 357 26.20 -9.94 -1.28
N LYS A 358 26.83 -11.10 -1.40
CA LYS A 358 28.27 -11.25 -1.12
C LYS A 358 29.12 -10.53 -2.16
N ALA A 359 28.77 -10.63 -3.45
CA ALA A 359 29.46 -9.90 -4.49
C ALA A 359 29.25 -8.38 -4.33
N LEU A 360 28.01 -7.96 -4.03
CA LEU A 360 27.68 -6.55 -3.83
C LEU A 360 28.50 -5.93 -2.68
N GLU A 361 28.53 -6.58 -1.51
CA GLU A 361 29.33 -6.14 -0.36
C GLU A 361 30.82 -6.03 -0.72
N GLY A 362 31.37 -7.05 -1.38
CA GLY A 362 32.77 -7.03 -1.83
C GLY A 362 33.08 -5.86 -2.79
N TYR A 363 32.18 -5.53 -3.71
CA TYR A 363 32.34 -4.37 -4.60
C TYR A 363 32.16 -3.03 -3.88
N GLN A 364 31.29 -2.95 -2.88
CA GLN A 364 31.13 -1.76 -2.04
C GLN A 364 32.40 -1.47 -1.23
N ASP A 365 32.94 -2.48 -0.55
CA ASP A 365 34.15 -2.37 0.27
C ASP A 365 35.41 -2.05 -0.55
N ALA A 366 35.45 -2.52 -1.81
CA ALA A 366 36.53 -2.21 -2.75
C ALA A 366 36.35 -0.87 -3.49
N ASN A 367 35.25 -0.15 -3.24
CA ASN A 367 34.86 1.07 -3.97
C ASN A 367 34.70 0.86 -5.50
N ASP A 368 34.34 -0.34 -5.95
CA ASP A 368 34.04 -0.64 -7.35
C ASP A 368 32.58 -0.30 -7.67
N ALA A 369 32.32 0.98 -7.87
CA ALA A 369 30.98 1.49 -8.13
C ALA A 369 30.34 0.86 -9.39
N LEU A 370 31.13 0.52 -10.41
CA LEU A 370 30.60 -0.03 -11.67
C LEU A 370 30.15 -1.48 -11.47
N MET A 371 30.92 -2.29 -10.77
CA MET A 371 30.54 -3.67 -10.48
C MET A 371 29.43 -3.77 -9.44
N ALA A 372 29.39 -2.86 -8.46
CA ALA A 372 28.28 -2.77 -7.50
C ALA A 372 26.95 -2.49 -8.23
N THR A 373 26.89 -1.46 -9.08
CA THR A 373 25.65 -1.17 -9.84
C THR A 373 25.29 -2.26 -10.83
N GLN A 374 26.29 -2.89 -11.47
CA GLN A 374 26.05 -4.00 -12.39
C GLN A 374 25.49 -5.23 -11.67
N THR A 375 25.85 -5.45 -10.41
CA THR A 375 25.32 -6.54 -9.57
C THR A 375 23.83 -6.35 -9.31
N LEU A 376 23.41 -5.14 -8.92
CA LEU A 376 21.97 -4.81 -8.80
C LEU A 376 21.24 -4.94 -10.14
N LYS A 377 21.83 -4.42 -11.22
CA LYS A 377 21.22 -4.49 -12.56
C LYS A 377 21.13 -5.91 -13.11
N ALA A 378 22.01 -6.83 -12.71
CA ALA A 378 21.91 -8.24 -13.10
C ALA A 378 20.66 -8.90 -12.48
N ALA A 379 20.33 -8.56 -11.23
CA ALA A 379 19.10 -8.98 -10.58
C ALA A 379 17.87 -8.32 -11.23
N TYR A 380 17.84 -6.98 -11.29
CA TYR A 380 16.72 -6.20 -11.83
C TYR A 380 16.37 -6.55 -13.29
N ARG A 381 17.35 -6.78 -14.17
CA ARG A 381 17.08 -7.14 -15.58
C ARG A 381 16.64 -8.58 -15.77
N THR A 382 16.64 -9.39 -14.71
CA THR A 382 16.06 -10.73 -14.80
C THR A 382 14.56 -10.59 -14.92
N ASP A 383 14.01 -11.07 -16.03
CA ASP A 383 12.56 -11.25 -16.15
C ASP A 383 12.13 -12.39 -15.23
N VAL A 384 11.42 -12.02 -14.16
CA VAL A 384 10.92 -12.92 -13.13
C VAL A 384 9.45 -13.28 -13.32
N GLU A 385 8.80 -12.87 -14.41
CA GLU A 385 7.38 -13.21 -14.65
C GLU A 385 7.10 -14.71 -14.55
N PRO A 386 7.95 -15.62 -15.07
CA PRO A 386 7.71 -17.05 -14.91
C PRO A 386 7.65 -17.50 -13.45
N ILE A 387 8.42 -16.87 -12.55
CA ILE A 387 8.38 -17.15 -11.10
C ILE A 387 7.04 -16.72 -10.52
N LEU A 388 6.59 -15.51 -10.83
CA LEU A 388 5.35 -14.95 -10.28
C LEU A 388 4.13 -15.71 -10.81
N ALA A 389 4.10 -16.03 -12.10
CA ALA A 389 3.04 -16.81 -12.71
C ALA A 389 2.98 -18.24 -12.16
N MET A 390 4.13 -18.88 -11.93
CA MET A 390 4.19 -20.20 -11.30
C MET A 390 3.73 -20.15 -9.84
N ALA A 391 4.12 -19.11 -9.09
CA ALA A 391 3.65 -18.89 -7.72
C ALA A 391 2.11 -18.76 -7.66
N ARG A 392 1.51 -17.99 -8.58
CA ARG A 392 0.05 -17.88 -8.70
C ARG A 392 -0.59 -19.23 -9.06
N LEU A 393 -0.07 -19.93 -10.06
CA LEU A 393 -0.59 -21.24 -10.46
C LEU A 393 -0.60 -22.24 -9.29
N ASN A 394 0.50 -22.35 -8.55
CA ASN A 394 0.64 -23.26 -7.41
C ASN A 394 -0.31 -22.95 -6.25
N THR A 395 -0.68 -21.68 -6.09
CA THR A 395 -1.55 -21.19 -5.02
C THR A 395 -3.02 -21.04 -5.45
N GLY A 396 -3.37 -21.49 -6.66
CA GLY A 396 -4.74 -21.49 -7.18
C GLY A 396 -5.19 -20.15 -7.78
N GLY A 397 -4.25 -19.27 -8.09
CA GLY A 397 -4.47 -18.04 -8.86
C GLY A 397 -4.38 -18.25 -10.38
N ALA A 398 -4.46 -17.15 -11.11
CA ALA A 398 -4.34 -17.13 -12.57
C ALA A 398 -2.90 -16.87 -13.01
N ILE A 399 -2.43 -17.62 -14.01
CA ILE A 399 -1.16 -17.37 -14.70
C ILE A 399 -1.14 -15.94 -15.24
N ASP A 400 -2.24 -15.50 -15.85
CA ASP A 400 -2.47 -14.13 -16.33
C ASP A 400 -3.74 -13.55 -15.67
N PRO A 401 -3.60 -12.81 -14.55
CA PRO A 401 -4.74 -12.32 -13.78
C PRO A 401 -5.70 -11.44 -14.58
N VAL A 402 -5.19 -10.54 -15.43
CA VAL A 402 -6.03 -9.62 -16.20
C VAL A 402 -6.77 -10.37 -17.31
N ALA A 403 -6.11 -11.30 -18.00
CA ALA A 403 -6.80 -12.08 -19.02
C ALA A 403 -7.89 -12.98 -18.42
N ALA A 404 -7.63 -13.65 -17.30
CA ALA A 404 -8.63 -14.45 -16.59
C ALA A 404 -9.81 -13.58 -16.11
N TYR A 405 -9.54 -12.40 -15.56
CA TYR A 405 -10.56 -11.42 -15.17
C TYR A 405 -11.46 -11.00 -16.33
N ARG A 406 -10.85 -10.64 -17.47
CA ARG A 406 -11.59 -10.25 -18.68
C ARG A 406 -12.39 -11.40 -19.26
N ALA A 407 -11.81 -12.61 -19.30
CA ALA A 407 -12.50 -13.82 -19.75
C ALA A 407 -13.70 -14.17 -18.88
N ALA A 408 -13.64 -13.87 -17.58
CA ALA A 408 -14.74 -14.07 -16.64
C ALA A 408 -15.92 -13.10 -16.83
N GLY A 409 -15.71 -11.97 -17.52
CA GLY A 409 -16.75 -10.96 -17.72
C GLY A 409 -17.25 -10.34 -16.41
N TYR A 410 -16.42 -10.34 -15.36
CA TYR A 410 -16.82 -9.89 -14.02
C TYR A 410 -17.35 -8.45 -14.03
N ARG A 411 -16.62 -7.53 -14.67
CA ARG A 411 -17.03 -6.13 -14.80
C ARG A 411 -18.43 -5.99 -15.40
N ALA A 412 -18.74 -6.75 -16.45
CA ALA A 412 -20.06 -6.71 -17.09
C ALA A 412 -21.16 -7.26 -16.17
N LYS A 413 -20.85 -8.30 -15.39
CA LYS A 413 -21.77 -8.84 -14.37
C LYS A 413 -22.10 -7.78 -13.32
N VAL A 414 -21.10 -7.20 -12.66
CA VAL A 414 -21.35 -6.21 -11.60
C VAL A 414 -21.94 -4.91 -12.15
N ALA A 415 -21.68 -4.55 -13.40
CA ALA A 415 -22.34 -3.44 -14.08
C ALA A 415 -23.85 -3.65 -14.29
N ALA A 416 -24.31 -4.91 -14.41
CA ALA A 416 -25.73 -5.23 -14.50
C ALA A 416 -26.42 -5.24 -13.12
N GLU A 417 -25.65 -5.50 -12.05
CA GLU A 417 -26.15 -5.62 -10.67
C GLU A 417 -26.10 -4.28 -9.90
N ARG A 418 -25.16 -3.40 -10.24
CA ARG A 418 -24.91 -2.13 -9.56
C ARG A 418 -25.38 -0.96 -10.42
N PRO A 419 -26.06 0.04 -9.84
CA PRO A 419 -26.58 1.18 -10.59
C PRO A 419 -25.43 2.00 -11.18
N ALA A 420 -25.63 2.53 -12.39
CA ALA A 420 -24.68 3.43 -13.01
C ALA A 420 -24.47 4.69 -12.15
N VAL A 421 -23.21 5.09 -11.99
CA VAL A 421 -22.82 6.32 -11.32
C VAL A 421 -22.52 7.37 -12.40
N ALA A 422 -23.06 8.57 -12.24
CA ALA A 422 -22.82 9.65 -13.20
C ALA A 422 -21.45 10.30 -12.98
N SER A 423 -20.79 10.70 -14.06
CA SER A 423 -19.62 11.57 -13.99
C SER A 423 -19.97 12.92 -13.35
N GLY A 424 -19.01 13.51 -12.65
CA GLY A 424 -19.21 14.76 -11.93
C GLY A 424 -17.91 15.55 -11.73
N GLY A 425 -18.05 16.77 -11.22
CA GLY A 425 -16.91 17.58 -10.78
C GLY A 425 -16.26 17.03 -9.51
N GLY A 426 -15.01 17.39 -9.28
CA GLY A 426 -14.34 17.20 -7.98
C GLY A 426 -14.59 18.37 -7.03
N GLY A 427 -13.84 18.41 -5.93
CA GLY A 427 -13.99 19.44 -4.89
C GLY A 427 -13.36 20.82 -5.19
N ILE A 428 -13.10 21.15 -6.46
CA ILE A 428 -12.48 22.44 -6.82
C ILE A 428 -13.42 23.64 -6.63
N VAL A 429 -14.73 23.49 -6.89
CA VAL A 429 -15.75 24.55 -6.81
C VAL A 429 -17.08 24.08 -6.25
#